data_AF-A0A2G8LDP1-F1
#
_entry.id   AF-A0A2G8LDP1-F1
#
_cell.length_a   1.000
_cell.length_b   1.000
_cell.length_c   1.000
_cell.angle_alpha   90.00
_cell.angle_beta   90.00
_cell.angle_gamma   90.00
#
_symmetry.space_group_name_H-M   'P 1'
#
loop_
_entity.id
_entity.type
_entity.pdbx_description
1 polymer ?
#
loop_
_entity_poly.entity_id
_entity_poly.type
_entity_poly.pdbx_seq_one_letter_code
_entity_poly.pdbx_strand_id
1 'polypeptide(L)'
;MLQIWRKLPPEEAMELLDYKYPDLAVRKFAVDCLKELTDDLLSQYLLQLVQALKYESYLDCDLGLFLLRRALANQRIGHFLFWHLRAEMHQPATSTRFGLMLEAYCRGSIAHIKALSKQVESLSKMRTVNELIKSSEARSKERSELLAMMHKVLQQESYVDALSSFISPLSPSFKLKCLRLEKCKFITSKMRPLWLVFENEDPDGDDISIIFKNGDDLRQDMLTLQVMQIMDNIWQEEGLDLRVIPYGTLATGDKVGLIEVVTEAETIAKIQKEHSGASTLKAAFQREAILDWLKKNNNTEEDMDRAIEDFRRSCAGYCVATYILGIGDRHNDNIMVKKSGQLFHIDFGHFLGNTKRKFGLNRERVPFILTNDFVHVITRGQQKLTIEFERFKECCELAFTILRRRGNLLINLFAMMLSAGIPELSERNHHLPQNHPESGCI
;
A
#
# COMPACT_ATOMS: atom_id res chain seq x y z
N MET A 1 39.38 11.44 6.53
CA MET A 1 38.81 11.61 5.16
C MET A 1 37.33 11.98 5.19
N LEU A 2 36.49 11.37 6.03
CA LEU A 2 35.04 11.68 6.07
C LEU A 2 34.69 13.16 6.30
N GLN A 3 35.43 13.86 7.17
CA GLN A 3 35.19 15.29 7.49
C GLN A 3 35.39 16.26 6.31
N ILE A 4 36.12 15.82 5.27
CA ILE A 4 36.36 16.60 4.04
C ILE A 4 35.63 15.96 2.85
N TRP A 5 34.79 14.95 3.08
CA TRP A 5 34.03 14.28 2.05
C TRP A 5 32.86 15.15 1.61
N ARG A 6 32.64 15.26 0.30
CA ARG A 6 31.52 16.02 -0.25
C ARG A 6 30.21 15.33 0.15
N LYS A 7 29.21 16.10 0.57
CA LYS A 7 27.87 15.55 0.82
C LYS A 7 27.36 14.73 -0.36
N LEU A 8 26.75 13.60 -0.04
CA LEU A 8 26.11 12.71 -1.00
C LEU A 8 24.66 13.17 -1.24
N PRO A 9 24.09 12.84 -2.40
CA PRO A 9 22.64 12.90 -2.58
C PRO A 9 21.92 12.13 -1.46
N PRO A 10 20.79 12.64 -0.93
CA PRO A 10 20.10 11.99 0.18
C PRO A 10 19.76 10.51 -0.06
N GLU A 11 19.35 10.15 -1.28
CA GLU A 11 19.00 8.79 -1.67
C GLU A 11 20.20 7.82 -1.59
N GLU A 12 21.40 8.31 -1.91
CA GLU A 12 22.64 7.54 -1.76
C GLU A 12 23.06 7.48 -0.29
N ALA A 13 22.90 8.58 0.45
CA ALA A 13 23.24 8.65 1.86
C ALA A 13 22.39 7.70 2.73
N MET A 14 21.16 7.38 2.31
CA MET A 14 20.32 6.39 3.00
C MET A 14 20.97 5.00 3.10
N GLU A 15 21.79 4.61 2.13
CA GLU A 15 22.52 3.33 2.16
C GLU A 15 23.46 3.24 3.38
N LEU A 16 24.04 4.39 3.76
CA LEU A 16 24.96 4.50 4.90
C LEU A 16 24.25 4.35 6.26
N LEU A 17 22.91 4.21 6.27
CA LEU A 17 22.13 3.87 7.46
C LEU A 17 21.85 2.36 7.59
N ASP A 18 22.33 1.54 6.66
CA ASP A 18 22.26 0.08 6.74
C ASP A 18 23.14 -0.46 7.89
N TYR A 19 22.88 -1.70 8.33
CA TYR A 19 23.63 -2.36 9.39
C TYR A 19 25.12 -2.54 9.05
N LYS A 20 25.47 -2.54 7.75
CA LYS A 20 26.84 -2.63 7.25
C LYS A 20 27.71 -1.44 7.64
N TYR A 21 27.09 -0.31 7.98
CA TYR A 21 27.76 0.94 8.34
C TYR A 21 27.43 1.31 9.80
N PRO A 22 28.00 0.62 10.81
CA PRO A 22 27.69 0.86 12.22
C PRO A 22 28.47 2.05 12.81
N ASP A 23 29.48 2.57 12.12
CA ASP A 23 30.33 3.66 12.61
C ASP A 23 29.52 4.95 12.82
N LEU A 24 29.65 5.53 14.02
CA LEU A 24 28.87 6.71 14.42
C LEU A 24 29.17 7.94 13.56
N ALA A 25 30.41 8.12 13.10
CA ALA A 25 30.76 9.26 12.26
C ALA A 25 30.17 9.09 10.84
N VAL A 26 30.16 7.86 10.31
CA VAL A 26 29.51 7.53 9.03
C VAL A 26 28.00 7.78 9.10
N ARG A 27 27.32 7.28 10.14
CA ARG A 27 25.88 7.51 10.33
C ARG A 27 25.55 8.99 10.53
N LYS A 28 26.37 9.71 11.27
CA LYS A 28 26.24 11.16 11.41
C LYS A 28 26.35 11.88 10.06
N PHE A 29 27.35 11.53 9.26
CA PHE A 29 27.52 12.07 7.92
C PHE A 29 26.31 11.77 7.02
N ALA A 30 25.75 10.55 7.10
CA ALA A 30 24.54 10.18 6.38
C ALA A 30 23.36 11.10 6.77
N VAL A 31 23.12 11.28 8.07
CA VAL A 31 22.06 12.18 8.57
C VAL A 31 22.31 13.63 8.16
N ASP A 32 23.56 14.09 8.11
CA ASP A 32 23.91 15.43 7.64
C ASP A 32 23.61 15.65 6.15
N CYS A 33 23.64 14.59 5.34
CA CYS A 33 23.16 14.60 3.95
C CYS A 33 21.62 14.62 3.89
N LEU A 34 20.94 13.81 4.73
CA LEU A 34 19.47 13.75 4.78
C LEU A 34 18.80 15.06 5.20
N LYS A 35 19.53 15.99 5.83
CA LYS A 35 19.03 17.35 6.14
C LYS A 35 18.63 18.14 4.89
N GLU A 36 19.09 17.74 3.71
CA GLU A 36 18.74 18.37 2.43
C GLU A 36 17.41 17.85 1.85
N LEU A 37 16.83 16.78 2.41
CA LEU A 37 15.52 16.29 2.01
C LEU A 37 14.41 17.31 2.27
N THR A 38 13.59 17.56 1.25
CA THR A 38 12.29 18.22 1.41
C THR A 38 11.36 17.39 2.29
N ASP A 39 10.32 18.01 2.84
CA ASP A 39 9.33 17.28 3.66
C ASP A 39 8.57 16.21 2.84
N ASP A 40 8.37 16.44 1.55
CA ASP A 40 7.72 15.50 0.64
C ASP A 40 8.57 14.25 0.40
N LEU A 41 9.87 14.41 0.09
CA LEU A 41 10.78 13.28 -0.06
C LEU A 41 11.02 12.56 1.28
N LEU A 42 11.13 13.31 2.38
CA LEU A 42 11.22 12.69 3.71
C LEU A 42 9.98 11.83 4.00
N SER A 43 8.78 12.30 3.66
CA SER A 43 7.55 11.53 3.82
C SER A 43 7.56 10.25 2.99
N GLN A 44 8.15 10.29 1.78
CA GLN A 44 8.29 9.11 0.92
C GLN A 44 9.25 8.06 1.48
N TYR A 45 10.29 8.45 2.22
CA TYR A 45 11.29 7.52 2.79
C TYR A 45 11.13 7.27 4.29
N LEU A 46 10.10 7.85 4.92
CA LEU A 46 9.93 7.83 6.37
C LEU A 46 9.85 6.40 6.92
N LEU A 47 9.19 5.48 6.20
CA LEU A 47 9.09 4.09 6.61
C LEU A 47 10.48 3.45 6.76
N GLN A 48 11.34 3.58 5.75
CA GLN A 48 12.71 3.05 5.75
C GLN A 48 13.57 3.69 6.84
N LEU A 49 13.45 5.01 7.03
CA LEU A 49 14.20 5.72 8.07
C LEU A 49 13.78 5.29 9.48
N VAL A 50 12.49 4.98 9.70
CA VAL A 50 12.03 4.39 10.96
C VAL A 50 12.62 3.00 11.16
N GLN A 51 12.72 2.19 10.11
CA GLN A 51 13.36 0.87 10.20
C GLN A 51 14.87 0.97 10.49
N ALA A 52 15.55 1.97 9.95
CA ALA A 52 16.98 2.21 10.20
C ALA A 52 17.30 2.54 11.67
N LEU A 53 16.35 3.07 12.44
CA LEU A 53 16.48 3.28 13.88
C LEU A 53 16.76 1.98 14.66
N LYS A 54 16.38 0.82 14.11
CA LYS A 54 16.63 -0.48 14.74
C LYS A 54 18.11 -0.88 14.73
N TYR A 55 18.90 -0.28 13.83
CA TYR A 55 20.34 -0.52 13.73
C TYR A 55 21.20 0.47 14.53
N GLU A 56 20.59 1.51 15.09
CA GLU A 56 21.29 2.45 15.96
C GLU A 56 21.72 1.76 17.26
N SER A 57 22.96 2.00 17.69
CA SER A 57 23.51 1.38 18.90
C SER A 57 23.02 2.06 20.19
N TYR A 58 22.70 3.34 20.12
CA TYR A 58 22.30 4.15 21.27
C TYR A 58 20.90 4.74 21.08
N LEU A 59 20.23 5.05 22.20
CA LEU A 59 18.91 5.68 22.20
C LEU A 59 19.00 7.11 21.67
N ASP A 60 19.95 7.88 22.19
CA ASP A 60 20.30 9.20 21.67
C ASP A 60 21.22 9.04 20.44
N CYS A 61 20.70 9.39 19.27
CA CYS A 61 21.38 9.22 17.98
C CYS A 61 20.95 10.33 17.02
N ASP A 62 21.83 10.69 16.08
CA ASP A 62 21.57 11.76 15.11
C ASP A 62 20.30 11.50 14.29
N LEU A 63 20.04 10.24 13.90
CA LEU A 63 18.84 9.87 13.13
C LEU A 63 17.56 10.07 13.95
N GLY A 64 17.54 9.61 15.20
CA GLY A 64 16.39 9.79 16.10
C GLY A 64 16.07 11.27 16.34
N LEU A 65 17.10 12.09 16.59
CA LEU A 65 16.95 13.54 16.75
C LEU A 65 16.49 14.23 15.47
N PHE A 66 17.01 13.83 14.31
CA PHE A 66 16.60 14.35 13.01
C PHE A 66 15.11 14.10 12.75
N LEU A 67 14.65 12.85 12.92
CA LEU A 67 13.25 12.48 12.70
C LEU A 67 12.32 13.21 13.67
N LEU A 68 12.67 13.31 14.95
CA LEU A 68 11.88 14.04 15.93
C LEU A 68 11.78 15.54 15.60
N ARG A 69 12.88 16.18 15.20
CA ARG A 69 12.87 17.61 14.81
C ARG A 69 11.98 17.85 13.59
N ARG A 70 12.06 16.98 12.57
CA ARG A 70 11.22 17.08 11.36
C ARG A 70 9.75 16.84 11.67
N ALA A 71 9.45 15.84 12.50
CA ALA A 71 8.09 15.54 12.95
C ALA A 71 7.46 16.67 13.78
N LEU A 72 8.25 17.37 14.60
CA LEU A 72 7.77 18.52 15.39
C LEU A 72 7.60 19.78 14.53
N ALA A 73 8.37 19.92 13.45
CA ALA A 73 8.24 21.02 12.51
C ALA A 73 7.10 20.83 11.50
N ASN A 74 6.73 19.58 11.19
CA ASN A 74 5.69 19.25 10.23
C ASN A 74 4.75 18.17 10.78
N GLN A 75 3.50 18.56 11.06
CA GLN A 75 2.51 17.69 11.69
C GLN A 75 2.18 16.44 10.85
N ARG A 76 2.26 16.50 9.51
CA ARG A 76 2.03 15.33 8.64
C ARG A 76 3.14 14.30 8.83
N ILE A 77 4.40 14.73 8.86
CA ILE A 77 5.54 13.84 9.16
C ILE A 77 5.38 13.28 10.58
N GLY A 78 5.03 14.11 11.55
CA GLY A 78 4.83 13.65 12.92
C GLY A 78 3.68 12.67 13.10
N HIS A 79 2.60 12.81 12.33
CA HIS A 79 1.49 11.87 12.28
C HIS A 79 1.94 10.48 11.83
N PHE A 80 2.65 10.39 10.70
CA PHE A 80 3.13 9.10 10.20
C PHE A 80 4.29 8.53 11.03
N LEU A 81 5.19 9.36 11.56
CA LEU A 81 6.22 8.92 12.50
C LEU A 81 5.59 8.26 13.73
N PHE A 82 4.56 8.89 14.31
CA PHE A 82 3.82 8.32 15.42
C PHE A 82 3.27 6.93 15.07
N TRP A 83 2.57 6.78 13.94
CA TRP A 83 1.96 5.51 13.56
C TRP A 83 2.98 4.42 13.23
N HIS A 84 4.07 4.74 12.53
CA HIS A 84 5.14 3.77 12.24
C HIS A 84 5.81 3.26 13.52
N LEU A 85 6.14 4.15 14.47
CA LEU A 85 6.69 3.74 15.77
C LEU A 85 5.66 2.94 16.58
N ARG A 86 4.41 3.41 16.63
CA ARG A 86 3.33 2.82 17.42
C ARG A 86 2.96 1.42 16.96
N ALA A 87 2.99 1.17 15.65
CA ALA A 87 2.63 -0.13 15.07
C ALA A 87 3.52 -1.26 15.61
N GLU A 88 4.78 -0.94 15.95
CA GLU A 88 5.79 -1.91 16.36
C GLU A 88 6.03 -1.95 17.88
N MET A 89 5.24 -1.24 18.68
CA MET A 89 5.38 -1.23 20.15
C MET A 89 5.18 -2.60 20.82
N HIS A 90 4.56 -3.56 20.12
CA HIS A 90 4.42 -4.94 20.56
C HIS A 90 5.73 -5.73 20.52
N GLN A 91 6.74 -5.24 19.78
CA GLN A 91 8.03 -5.91 19.64
C GLN A 91 8.96 -5.54 20.80
N PRO A 92 9.38 -6.50 21.65
CA PRO A 92 10.22 -6.21 22.81
C PRO A 92 11.58 -5.59 22.46
N ALA A 93 12.14 -5.95 21.29
CA ALA A 93 13.45 -5.48 20.86
C ALA A 93 13.49 -3.96 20.56
N THR A 94 12.35 -3.35 20.22
CA THR A 94 12.27 -1.94 19.80
C THR A 94 11.39 -1.09 20.69
N SER A 95 10.57 -1.70 21.56
CA SER A 95 9.57 -1.01 22.38
C SER A 95 10.15 0.10 23.26
N THR A 96 11.33 -0.09 23.86
CA THR A 96 11.98 0.96 24.67
C THR A 96 12.35 2.18 23.82
N ARG A 97 13.03 1.97 22.69
CA ARG A 97 13.45 3.06 21.80
C ARG A 97 12.24 3.80 21.23
N PHE A 98 11.29 3.06 20.66
CA PHE A 98 10.11 3.64 20.03
C PHE A 98 9.20 4.30 21.06
N GLY A 99 9.08 3.73 22.27
CA GLY A 99 8.35 4.32 23.38
C GLY A 99 8.91 5.68 23.82
N LEU A 100 10.24 5.77 23.99
CA LEU A 100 10.90 7.03 24.36
C LEU A 100 10.76 8.10 23.27
N MET A 101 10.86 7.71 21.99
CA MET A 101 10.64 8.65 20.87
C MET A 101 9.18 9.12 20.80
N LEU A 102 8.22 8.22 20.98
CA LEU A 102 6.80 8.56 21.05
C LEU A 102 6.53 9.53 22.21
N GLU A 103 7.12 9.27 23.38
CA GLU A 103 7.01 10.16 24.54
C GLU A 103 7.59 11.56 24.23
N ALA A 104 8.79 11.62 23.67
CA ALA A 104 9.44 12.88 23.31
C ALA A 104 8.60 13.68 22.30
N TYR A 105 8.06 13.02 21.28
CA TYR A 105 7.18 13.64 20.30
C TYR A 105 5.89 14.18 20.94
N CYS A 106 5.22 13.37 21.76
CA CYS A 106 4.03 13.77 22.49
C CYS A 106 4.31 15.02 23.35
N ARG A 107 5.40 15.03 24.13
CA ARG A 107 5.79 16.19 24.94
C ARG A 107 6.02 17.45 24.10
N GLY A 108 6.53 17.31 22.88
CA GLY A 108 6.75 18.43 21.95
C GLY A 108 5.51 18.91 21.19
N SER A 109 4.43 18.12 21.13
CA SER A 109 3.22 18.46 20.36
C SER A 109 1.92 18.10 21.11
N ILE A 110 1.68 18.79 22.23
CA ILE A 110 0.53 18.54 23.12
C ILE A 110 -0.82 18.65 22.39
N ALA A 111 -0.95 19.59 21.45
CA ALA A 111 -2.17 19.76 20.66
C ALA A 111 -2.46 18.52 19.80
N HIS A 112 -1.43 17.94 19.19
CA HIS A 112 -1.57 16.77 18.33
C HIS A 112 -1.87 15.49 19.14
N ILE A 113 -1.37 15.37 20.39
CA ILE A 113 -1.70 14.24 21.27
C ILE A 113 -3.21 14.01 21.32
N LYS A 114 -4.02 15.06 21.49
CA LYS A 114 -5.47 14.91 21.62
C LYS A 114 -6.09 14.21 20.39
N ALA A 115 -5.67 14.58 19.20
CA ALA A 115 -6.13 13.95 17.96
C ALA A 115 -5.65 12.50 17.84
N LEU A 116 -4.38 12.23 18.19
CA LEU A 116 -3.81 10.88 18.18
C LEU A 116 -4.48 9.97 19.22
N SER A 117 -4.77 10.48 20.42
CA SER A 117 -5.53 9.77 21.45
C SER A 117 -6.92 9.39 20.96
N LYS A 118 -7.60 10.30 20.25
CA LYS A 118 -8.89 10.01 19.65
C LYS A 118 -8.80 8.89 18.62
N GLN A 119 -7.81 8.94 17.71
CA GLN A 119 -7.58 7.87 16.74
C GLN A 119 -7.29 6.51 17.40
N VAL A 120 -6.51 6.49 18.50
CA VAL A 120 -6.22 5.27 19.26
C VAL A 120 -7.50 4.70 19.89
N GLU A 121 -8.36 5.55 20.45
CA GLU A 121 -9.67 5.16 20.97
C GLU A 121 -10.55 4.56 19.85
N SER A 122 -10.65 5.25 18.70
CA SER A 122 -11.41 4.79 17.53
C SER A 122 -10.95 3.41 17.06
N LEU A 123 -9.64 3.19 16.90
CA LEU A 123 -9.07 1.90 16.49
C LEU A 123 -9.34 0.80 17.52
N SER A 124 -9.31 1.13 18.82
CA SER A 124 -9.66 0.17 19.88
C SER A 124 -11.10 -0.30 19.75
N LYS A 125 -12.05 0.62 19.48
CA LYS A 125 -13.46 0.28 19.25
C LYS A 125 -13.66 -0.55 17.98
N MET A 126 -12.98 -0.20 16.88
CA MET A 126 -13.00 -0.99 15.64
C MET A 126 -12.51 -2.43 15.88
N ARG A 127 -11.43 -2.59 16.67
CA ARG A 127 -10.91 -3.90 17.06
C ARG A 127 -11.95 -4.72 17.82
N THR A 128 -12.58 -4.14 18.84
CA THR A 128 -13.60 -4.83 19.65
C THR A 128 -14.79 -5.28 18.79
N VAL A 129 -15.27 -4.45 17.85
CA VAL A 129 -16.35 -4.84 16.93
C VAL A 129 -15.92 -6.00 16.02
N ASN A 130 -14.71 -5.95 15.47
CA ASN A 130 -14.19 -7.03 14.64
C ASN A 130 -14.07 -8.36 15.41
N GLU A 131 -13.56 -8.33 16.63
CA GLU A 131 -13.43 -9.51 17.51
C GLU A 131 -14.80 -10.08 17.93
N LEU A 132 -15.79 -9.20 18.15
CA LEU A 132 -17.16 -9.60 18.44
C LEU A 132 -17.81 -10.31 17.25
N ILE A 133 -17.62 -9.82 16.02
CA ILE A 133 -18.12 -10.48 14.81
C ILE A 133 -17.48 -11.87 14.66
N LYS A 134 -16.15 -11.97 14.82
CA LYS A 134 -15.41 -13.24 14.73
C LYS A 134 -15.88 -14.28 15.76
N SER A 135 -16.11 -13.85 17.00
CA SER A 135 -16.54 -14.75 18.08
C SER A 135 -18.02 -15.13 17.98
N SER A 136 -18.86 -14.25 17.45
CA SER A 136 -20.30 -14.50 17.28
C SER A 136 -20.61 -15.45 16.13
N GLU A 137 -19.72 -15.55 15.14
CA GLU A 137 -19.84 -16.50 14.02
C GLU A 137 -19.85 -17.98 14.48
N ALA A 138 -19.23 -18.27 15.62
CA ALA A 138 -19.30 -19.59 16.23
C ALA A 138 -20.73 -19.96 16.70
N ARG A 139 -21.60 -18.95 16.88
CA ARG A 139 -22.97 -19.10 17.40
C ARG A 139 -24.04 -18.96 16.32
N SER A 140 -23.88 -17.99 15.41
CA SER A 140 -24.74 -17.84 14.23
C SER A 140 -23.90 -17.60 12.99
N LYS A 141 -24.20 -18.35 11.93
CA LYS A 141 -23.57 -18.20 10.61
C LYS A 141 -24.35 -17.24 9.70
N GLU A 142 -25.49 -16.71 10.16
CA GLU A 142 -26.32 -15.86 9.32
C GLU A 142 -25.74 -14.45 9.23
N ARG A 143 -25.40 -14.05 8.02
CA ARG A 143 -24.69 -12.78 7.78
C ARG A 143 -25.53 -11.55 8.13
N SER A 144 -26.84 -11.63 7.92
CA SER A 144 -27.84 -10.59 8.26
C SER A 144 -27.85 -10.32 9.76
N GLU A 145 -27.91 -11.36 10.59
CA GLU A 145 -27.89 -11.28 12.06
C GLU A 145 -26.58 -10.67 12.57
N LEU A 146 -25.44 -11.12 12.05
CA LEU A 146 -24.13 -10.56 12.41
C LEU A 146 -24.00 -9.08 12.00
N LEU A 147 -24.58 -8.69 10.87
CA LEU A 147 -24.59 -7.29 10.43
C LEU A 147 -25.49 -6.43 11.33
N ALA A 148 -26.68 -6.92 11.68
CA ALA A 148 -27.58 -6.23 12.61
C ALA A 148 -26.94 -6.06 13.99
N MET A 149 -26.21 -7.08 14.47
CA MET A 149 -25.44 -7.01 15.71
C MET A 149 -24.30 -5.98 15.62
N MET A 150 -23.54 -5.97 14.52
CA MET A 150 -22.52 -4.94 14.27
C MET A 150 -23.13 -3.53 14.34
N HIS A 151 -24.23 -3.28 13.63
CA HIS A 151 -24.91 -1.98 13.62
C HIS A 151 -25.42 -1.58 15.01
N LYS A 152 -26.03 -2.51 15.76
CA LYS A 152 -26.50 -2.27 17.13
C LYS A 152 -25.36 -1.85 18.07
N VAL A 153 -24.17 -2.46 17.93
CA VAL A 153 -22.99 -2.11 18.74
C VAL A 153 -22.46 -0.73 18.34
N LEU A 154 -22.36 -0.45 17.04
CA LEU A 154 -21.88 0.84 16.54
C LEU A 154 -22.80 2.02 16.91
N GLN A 155 -24.07 1.77 17.24
CA GLN A 155 -25.02 2.77 17.72
C GLN A 155 -24.92 3.08 19.21
N GLN A 156 -24.16 2.31 20.00
CA GLN A 156 -23.98 2.60 21.42
C GLN A 156 -23.23 3.93 21.59
N GLU A 157 -23.62 4.72 22.59
CA GLU A 157 -23.06 6.07 22.86
C GLU A 157 -21.52 6.06 22.86
N SER A 158 -20.90 5.13 23.59
CA SER A 158 -19.43 5.04 23.64
C SER A 158 -18.75 4.70 22.30
N TYR A 159 -19.46 4.13 21.33
CA TYR A 159 -18.95 3.88 19.98
C TYR A 159 -19.20 5.08 19.06
N VAL A 160 -20.36 5.71 19.17
CA VAL A 160 -20.67 6.94 18.42
C VAL A 160 -19.66 8.02 18.78
N ASP A 161 -19.41 8.24 20.07
CA ASP A 161 -18.44 9.23 20.53
C ASP A 161 -17.04 8.93 20.02
N ALA A 162 -16.60 7.67 20.12
CA ALA A 162 -15.26 7.24 19.71
C ALA A 162 -15.04 7.25 18.18
N LEU A 163 -16.09 6.99 17.39
CA LEU A 163 -16.03 6.88 15.93
C LEU A 163 -16.62 8.10 15.22
N SER A 164 -16.63 9.26 15.89
CA SER A 164 -17.08 10.52 15.32
C SER A 164 -16.05 11.63 15.54
N SER A 165 -16.04 12.60 14.63
CA SER A 165 -15.24 13.83 14.66
C SER A 165 -13.75 13.62 14.93
N PHE A 166 -13.12 12.69 14.21
CA PHE A 166 -11.69 12.39 14.38
C PHE A 166 -10.93 12.44 13.04
N ILE A 167 -9.64 12.76 13.11
CA ILE A 167 -8.77 12.82 11.93
C ILE A 167 -8.43 11.40 11.48
N SER A 168 -8.50 11.12 10.18
CA SER A 168 -8.17 9.80 9.63
C SER A 168 -6.70 9.44 9.86
N PRO A 169 -6.38 8.24 10.39
CA PRO A 169 -5.00 7.78 10.47
C PRO A 169 -4.34 7.59 9.09
N LEU A 170 -5.11 7.25 8.05
CA LEU A 170 -4.57 7.06 6.70
C LEU A 170 -4.13 8.37 6.04
N SER A 171 -4.84 9.46 6.31
CA SER A 171 -4.53 10.79 5.78
C SER A 171 -5.00 11.87 6.76
N PRO A 172 -4.07 12.63 7.36
CA PRO A 172 -4.43 13.64 8.36
C PRO A 172 -5.18 14.85 7.78
N SER A 173 -5.30 14.95 6.44
CA SER A 173 -6.11 15.95 5.76
C SER A 173 -7.60 15.68 5.82
N PHE A 174 -8.01 14.45 6.17
CA PHE A 174 -9.41 14.05 6.24
C PHE A 174 -9.92 13.98 7.68
N LYS A 175 -11.09 14.57 7.92
CA LYS A 175 -11.80 14.47 9.20
C LYS A 175 -13.10 13.67 9.02
N LEU A 176 -13.20 12.60 9.79
CA LEU A 176 -14.27 11.61 9.77
C LEU A 176 -15.35 12.10 10.75
N LYS A 177 -16.49 12.57 10.23
CA LYS A 177 -17.53 13.24 11.04
C LYS A 177 -18.38 12.27 11.84
N CYS A 178 -19.07 11.34 11.20
CA CYS A 178 -19.86 10.28 11.83
C CYS A 178 -20.03 9.09 10.88
N LEU A 179 -20.40 7.92 11.41
CA LEU A 179 -20.61 6.72 10.59
C LEU A 179 -21.91 6.79 9.78
N ARG A 180 -21.82 6.43 8.50
CA ARG A 180 -22.93 6.06 7.62
C ARG A 180 -23.28 4.59 7.83
N LEU A 181 -23.98 4.28 8.93
CA LEU A 181 -24.22 2.92 9.40
C LEU A 181 -24.82 2.00 8.33
N GLU A 182 -25.73 2.52 7.51
CA GLU A 182 -26.37 1.82 6.40
C GLU A 182 -25.39 1.36 5.32
N LYS A 183 -24.24 2.03 5.17
CA LYS A 183 -23.17 1.68 4.24
C LYS A 183 -22.07 0.81 4.89
N CYS A 184 -22.04 0.76 6.22
CA CYS A 184 -21.07 -0.04 6.97
C CYS A 184 -21.38 -1.54 6.89
N LYS A 185 -20.35 -2.34 6.66
CA LYS A 185 -20.46 -3.81 6.54
C LYS A 185 -19.16 -4.49 6.99
N PHE A 186 -19.13 -5.82 6.99
CA PHE A 186 -17.89 -6.58 7.07
C PHE A 186 -17.69 -7.42 5.81
N ILE A 187 -16.42 -7.61 5.44
CA ILE A 187 -16.00 -8.43 4.30
C ILE A 187 -16.02 -9.91 4.71
N THR A 188 -16.48 -10.79 3.82
CA THR A 188 -16.70 -12.22 4.08
C THR A 188 -15.42 -13.08 4.07
N SER A 189 -14.24 -12.45 3.95
CA SER A 189 -12.94 -13.12 4.08
C SER A 189 -12.64 -13.54 5.52
N LYS A 190 -11.75 -14.51 5.72
CA LYS A 190 -11.43 -15.16 7.01
C LYS A 190 -11.29 -14.19 8.21
N MET A 191 -10.61 -13.06 8.04
CA MET A 191 -10.34 -12.11 9.13
C MET A 191 -11.45 -11.08 9.37
N ARG A 192 -12.60 -11.21 8.69
CA ARG A 192 -13.78 -10.34 8.78
C ARG A 192 -13.45 -8.83 8.79
N PRO A 193 -12.63 -8.31 7.86
CA PRO A 193 -12.32 -6.88 7.83
C PRO A 193 -13.59 -6.02 7.88
N LEU A 194 -13.57 -4.94 8.66
CA LEU A 194 -14.68 -4.00 8.72
C LEU A 194 -14.55 -3.04 7.56
N TRP A 195 -15.65 -2.82 6.84
CA TRP A 195 -15.82 -1.76 5.87
C TRP A 195 -16.64 -0.66 6.55
N LEU A 196 -15.99 0.46 6.86
CA LEU A 196 -16.58 1.57 7.57
C LEU A 196 -16.66 2.78 6.65
N VAL A 197 -17.82 3.40 6.59
CA VAL A 197 -18.07 4.59 5.78
C VAL A 197 -18.42 5.74 6.70
N PHE A 198 -17.74 6.85 6.53
CA PHE A 198 -17.90 8.05 7.34
C PHE A 198 -18.37 9.20 6.47
N GLU A 199 -19.26 10.02 7.01
CA GLU A 199 -19.52 11.35 6.46
C GLU A 199 -18.23 12.18 6.54
N ASN A 200 -17.88 12.86 5.46
CA ASN A 200 -16.81 13.83 5.45
C ASN A 200 -17.21 15.06 6.25
N GLU A 201 -16.30 15.63 7.03
CA GLU A 201 -16.59 16.91 7.68
C GLU A 201 -16.69 18.06 6.68
N ASP A 202 -15.95 17.98 5.57
CA ASP A 202 -16.12 18.88 4.44
C ASP A 202 -17.49 18.64 3.80
N PRO A 203 -18.42 19.61 3.81
CA PRO A 203 -19.76 19.44 3.26
C PRO A 203 -19.78 19.19 1.75
N ASP A 204 -18.74 19.60 1.02
CA ASP A 204 -18.60 19.39 -0.42
C ASP A 204 -17.81 18.11 -0.75
N GLY A 205 -17.27 17.43 0.26
CA GLY A 205 -16.48 16.23 0.12
C GLY A 205 -17.30 14.95 0.11
N ASP A 206 -16.88 13.97 -0.71
CA ASP A 206 -17.47 12.63 -0.72
C ASP A 206 -17.28 11.89 0.61
N ASP A 207 -18.18 10.95 0.90
CA ASP A 207 -18.07 10.04 2.05
C ASP A 207 -16.71 9.31 2.03
N ILE A 208 -16.09 9.19 3.21
CA ILE A 208 -14.77 8.59 3.38
C ILE A 208 -14.93 7.14 3.80
N SER A 209 -14.42 6.23 2.98
CA SER A 209 -14.51 4.79 3.21
C SER A 209 -13.16 4.20 3.61
N ILE A 210 -13.13 3.43 4.70
CA ILE A 210 -11.92 2.75 5.18
C ILE A 210 -12.22 1.27 5.45
N ILE A 211 -11.21 0.43 5.23
CA ILE A 211 -11.21 -0.97 5.64
C ILE A 211 -10.32 -1.12 6.87
N PHE A 212 -10.89 -1.57 7.98
CA PHE A 212 -10.13 -1.98 9.17
C PHE A 212 -9.87 -3.48 9.13
N LYS A 213 -8.60 -3.86 9.15
CA LYS A 213 -8.14 -5.26 9.23
C LYS A 213 -7.55 -5.55 10.59
N ASN A 214 -7.89 -6.72 11.13
CA ASN A 214 -7.37 -7.25 12.38
C ASN A 214 -7.03 -8.73 12.20
N GLY A 215 -5.77 -9.08 12.44
CA GLY A 215 -5.17 -10.40 12.31
C GLY A 215 -4.44 -10.66 10.98
N ASP A 216 -4.36 -9.69 10.08
CA ASP A 216 -3.49 -9.72 8.88
C ASP A 216 -2.34 -8.69 9.07
N ASP A 217 -1.12 -9.05 8.67
CA ASP A 217 0.03 -8.15 8.72
C ASP A 217 0.08 -7.24 7.49
N LEU A 218 -0.19 -5.94 7.67
CA LEU A 218 -0.24 -4.95 6.59
C LEU A 218 1.09 -4.28 6.28
N ARG A 219 2.19 -4.64 6.97
CA ARG A 219 3.50 -4.01 6.72
C ARG A 219 4.00 -4.28 5.30
N GLN A 220 3.66 -5.44 4.75
CA GLN A 220 4.00 -5.81 3.39
C GLN A 220 3.20 -5.04 2.33
N ASP A 221 1.89 -4.91 2.50
CA ASP A 221 1.05 -4.05 1.66
C ASP A 221 1.52 -2.60 1.70
N MET A 222 1.79 -2.08 2.91
CA MET A 222 2.28 -0.72 3.11
C MET A 222 3.61 -0.46 2.37
N LEU A 223 4.57 -1.37 2.48
CA LEU A 223 5.84 -1.28 1.74
C LEU A 223 5.62 -1.33 0.23
N THR A 224 4.80 -2.25 -0.25
CA THR A 224 4.53 -2.42 -1.69
C THR A 224 3.90 -1.16 -2.29
N LEU A 225 2.87 -0.62 -1.61
CA LEU A 225 2.18 0.60 -2.03
C LEU A 225 3.07 1.84 -1.96
N GLN A 226 3.92 1.93 -0.94
CA GLN A 226 4.92 3.00 -0.83
C GLN A 226 5.93 2.95 -1.98
N VAL A 227 6.50 1.77 -2.29
CA VAL A 227 7.43 1.63 -3.41
C VAL A 227 6.73 1.91 -4.74
N MET A 228 5.46 1.51 -4.87
CA MET A 228 4.66 1.82 -6.06
C MET A 228 4.40 3.33 -6.22
N GLN A 229 4.16 4.08 -5.14
CA GLN A 229 4.10 5.54 -5.17
C GLN A 229 5.43 6.16 -5.60
N ILE A 230 6.56 5.61 -5.12
CA ILE A 230 7.90 6.07 -5.52
C ILE A 230 8.14 5.79 -7.01
N MET A 231 7.74 4.61 -7.51
CA MET A 231 7.80 4.30 -8.95
C MET A 231 6.96 5.30 -9.76
N ASP A 232 5.76 5.63 -9.30
CA ASP A 232 4.88 6.62 -9.93
C ASP A 232 5.51 8.00 -9.98
N ASN A 233 6.11 8.46 -8.88
CA ASN A 233 6.83 9.74 -8.85
C ASN A 233 8.01 9.76 -9.84
N ILE A 234 8.79 8.68 -9.91
CA ILE A 234 9.92 8.56 -10.85
C ILE A 234 9.42 8.61 -12.30
N TRP A 235 8.29 7.98 -12.63
CA TRP A 235 7.71 8.08 -13.97
C TRP A 235 7.21 9.49 -14.27
N GLN A 236 6.54 10.14 -13.33
CA GLN A 236 6.06 11.51 -13.48
C GLN A 236 7.20 12.54 -13.65
N GLU A 237 8.33 12.35 -12.96
CA GLU A 237 9.55 13.16 -13.13
C GLU A 237 10.06 13.14 -14.58
N GLU A 238 9.87 12.03 -15.29
CA GLU A 238 10.24 11.83 -16.70
C GLU A 238 9.07 12.15 -17.67
N GLY A 239 7.99 12.76 -17.17
CA GLY A 239 6.81 13.13 -17.95
C GLY A 239 5.90 11.96 -18.33
N LEU A 240 6.06 10.79 -17.71
CA LEU A 240 5.25 9.61 -17.95
C LEU A 240 4.21 9.42 -16.83
N ASP A 241 3.01 9.96 -17.03
CA ASP A 241 1.87 9.69 -16.16
C ASP A 241 1.21 8.35 -16.51
N LEU A 242 1.39 7.34 -15.65
CA LEU A 242 0.84 5.99 -15.81
C LEU A 242 -0.49 5.79 -15.08
N ARG A 243 -1.08 6.81 -14.44
CA ARG A 243 -2.40 6.70 -13.79
C ARG A 243 -2.48 5.62 -12.70
N VAL A 244 -1.37 5.35 -12.02
CA VAL A 244 -1.27 4.33 -10.96
C VAL A 244 -2.04 4.80 -9.72
N ILE A 245 -2.61 3.85 -8.96
CA ILE A 245 -3.40 4.13 -7.76
C ILE A 245 -2.71 3.51 -6.52
N PRO A 246 -1.73 4.20 -5.93
CA PRO A 246 -1.10 3.79 -4.68
C PRO A 246 -1.97 4.19 -3.48
N TYR A 247 -3.10 3.50 -3.29
CA TYR A 247 -4.04 3.79 -2.20
C TYR A 247 -3.39 3.66 -0.81
N GLY A 248 -3.89 4.44 0.15
CA GLY A 248 -3.37 4.48 1.52
C GLY A 248 -3.49 3.14 2.23
N THR A 249 -2.40 2.68 2.85
CA THR A 249 -2.39 1.54 3.77
C THR A 249 -1.50 1.88 4.95
N LEU A 250 -1.97 1.60 6.17
CA LEU A 250 -1.25 1.92 7.39
C LEU A 250 -1.36 0.80 8.41
N ALA A 251 -0.23 0.22 8.79
CA ALA A 251 -0.15 -0.63 9.97
C ALA A 251 -0.25 0.25 11.23
N THR A 252 -1.11 -0.13 12.18
CA THR A 252 -1.35 0.63 13.41
C THR A 252 -1.04 -0.17 14.69
N GLY A 253 -0.72 -1.47 14.54
CA GLY A 253 -0.37 -2.37 15.64
C GLY A 253 0.02 -3.77 15.13
N ASP A 254 0.19 -4.72 16.06
CA ASP A 254 0.46 -6.13 15.72
C ASP A 254 -0.70 -6.71 14.90
N LYS A 255 -0.46 -6.96 13.61
CA LYS A 255 -1.44 -7.47 12.64
C LYS A 255 -2.75 -6.67 12.62
N VAL A 256 -2.67 -5.36 12.85
CA VAL A 256 -3.83 -4.46 12.79
C VAL A 256 -3.47 -3.26 11.95
N GLY A 257 -4.41 -2.82 11.11
CA GLY A 257 -4.25 -1.58 10.37
C GLY A 257 -5.45 -1.22 9.52
N LEU A 258 -5.25 -0.17 8.73
CA LEU A 258 -6.26 0.44 7.88
C LEU A 258 -5.84 0.38 6.42
N ILE A 259 -6.84 0.28 5.54
CA ILE A 259 -6.69 0.40 4.10
C ILE A 259 -7.72 1.43 3.61
N GLU A 260 -7.30 2.34 2.76
CA GLU A 260 -8.16 3.27 2.04
C GLU A 260 -9.03 2.51 1.03
N VAL A 261 -10.32 2.84 0.98
CA VAL A 261 -11.19 2.32 -0.07
C VAL A 261 -11.12 3.23 -1.28
N VAL A 262 -10.67 2.67 -2.40
CA VAL A 262 -10.83 3.32 -3.71
C VAL A 262 -12.29 3.23 -4.13
N THR A 263 -12.95 4.38 -4.22
CA THR A 263 -14.36 4.48 -4.63
C THR A 263 -14.53 4.21 -6.13
N GLU A 264 -15.77 3.86 -6.51
CA GLU A 264 -16.15 3.59 -7.90
C GLU A 264 -15.31 2.50 -8.59
N ALA A 265 -14.80 1.56 -7.80
CA ALA A 265 -14.01 0.43 -8.27
C ALA A 265 -14.71 -0.89 -7.99
N GLU A 266 -14.54 -1.84 -8.90
CA GLU A 266 -15.01 -3.22 -8.73
C GLU A 266 -13.90 -4.21 -9.06
N THR A 267 -13.90 -5.37 -8.40
CA THR A 267 -12.98 -6.46 -8.77
C THR A 267 -13.37 -7.01 -10.13
N ILE A 268 -12.39 -7.46 -10.92
CA ILE A 268 -12.66 -8.11 -12.22
C ILE A 268 -13.59 -9.31 -12.03
N ALA A 269 -13.40 -10.09 -10.95
CA ALA A 269 -14.25 -11.24 -10.64
C ALA A 269 -15.73 -10.84 -10.48
N LYS A 270 -15.99 -9.70 -9.82
CA LYS A 270 -17.36 -9.17 -9.68
C LYS A 270 -17.92 -8.69 -11.02
N ILE A 271 -17.14 -7.93 -11.80
CA ILE A 271 -17.53 -7.47 -13.14
C ILE A 271 -17.92 -8.65 -14.04
N GLN A 272 -17.09 -9.71 -14.07
CA GLN A 272 -17.34 -10.91 -14.88
C GLN A 272 -18.56 -11.69 -14.39
N LYS A 273 -18.75 -11.80 -13.07
CA LYS A 273 -19.92 -12.48 -12.48
C LYS A 273 -21.23 -11.76 -12.81
N GLU A 274 -21.25 -10.43 -12.71
CA GLU A 274 -22.44 -9.63 -13.03
C GLU A 274 -22.75 -9.63 -14.53
N HIS A 275 -21.71 -9.63 -15.39
CA HIS A 275 -21.88 -9.75 -16.83
C HIS A 275 -22.48 -11.11 -17.23
N SER A 276 -22.01 -12.22 -16.62
CA SER A 276 -22.48 -13.58 -16.92
C SER A 276 -23.86 -13.91 -16.33
N GLY A 277 -24.34 -13.18 -15.33
CA GLY A 277 -25.73 -13.26 -14.86
C GLY A 277 -26.76 -12.68 -15.84
N ALA A 278 -26.32 -11.87 -16.80
CA ALA A 278 -27.18 -11.24 -17.82
C ALA A 278 -27.24 -12.02 -19.15
N SER A 279 -26.35 -12.98 -19.41
CA SER A 279 -26.35 -13.79 -20.65
C SER A 279 -26.26 -15.29 -20.36
N THR A 280 -27.19 -16.06 -20.92
CA THR A 280 -27.27 -17.54 -20.80
C THR A 280 -26.23 -18.30 -21.63
N LEU A 281 -25.30 -17.60 -22.30
CA LEU A 281 -24.28 -18.19 -23.18
C LEU A 281 -22.91 -18.22 -22.49
N LYS A 282 -22.58 -19.41 -21.98
CA LYS A 282 -21.43 -19.74 -21.12
C LYS A 282 -20.07 -19.46 -21.80
N ALA A 283 -19.18 -18.81 -21.06
CA ALA A 283 -17.72 -18.68 -21.26
C ALA A 283 -17.19 -17.83 -22.43
N ALA A 284 -17.80 -17.81 -23.62
CA ALA A 284 -17.23 -17.09 -24.77
C ALA A 284 -17.25 -15.54 -24.61
N PHE A 285 -18.22 -15.00 -23.89
CA PHE A 285 -18.41 -13.56 -23.66
C PHE A 285 -17.69 -12.99 -22.43
N GLN A 286 -16.99 -13.81 -21.64
CA GLN A 286 -16.27 -13.32 -20.46
C GLN A 286 -15.16 -12.32 -20.80
N ARG A 287 -14.60 -12.42 -22.02
CA ARG A 287 -13.57 -11.49 -22.54
C ARG A 287 -14.08 -10.07 -22.76
N GLU A 288 -15.37 -9.92 -23.04
CA GLU A 288 -16.00 -8.62 -23.32
C GLU A 288 -16.45 -7.90 -22.03
N ALA A 289 -16.49 -8.62 -20.90
CA ALA A 289 -17.11 -8.14 -19.66
C ALA A 289 -16.54 -6.82 -19.14
N ILE A 290 -15.21 -6.64 -19.17
CA ILE A 290 -14.57 -5.41 -18.69
C ILE A 290 -14.88 -4.25 -19.64
N LEU A 291 -14.75 -4.48 -20.95
CA LEU A 291 -15.00 -3.46 -21.96
C LEU A 291 -16.47 -2.99 -21.92
N ASP A 292 -17.42 -3.93 -21.80
CA ASP A 292 -18.83 -3.60 -21.69
C ASP A 292 -19.20 -2.94 -20.36
N TRP A 293 -18.52 -3.29 -19.27
CA TRP A 293 -18.67 -2.58 -18.01
C TRP A 293 -18.16 -1.14 -18.12
N LEU A 294 -17.04 -0.89 -18.81
CA LEU A 294 -16.58 0.47 -19.10
C LEU A 294 -17.58 1.24 -19.96
N LYS A 295 -18.12 0.65 -21.03
CA LYS A 295 -19.16 1.28 -21.88
C LYS A 295 -20.41 1.66 -21.07
N LYS A 296 -20.82 0.84 -20.10
CA LYS A 296 -21.97 1.12 -19.24
C LYS A 296 -21.75 2.29 -18.28
N ASN A 297 -20.50 2.60 -17.95
CA ASN A 297 -20.15 3.67 -17.01
C ASN A 297 -19.62 4.93 -17.71
N ASN A 298 -19.38 4.88 -19.03
CA ASN A 298 -18.83 5.98 -19.83
C ASN A 298 -19.71 6.16 -21.07
N ASN A 299 -20.63 7.12 -21.01
CA ASN A 299 -21.76 7.23 -21.94
C ASN A 299 -21.45 8.00 -23.23
N THR A 300 -20.35 8.76 -23.25
CA THR A 300 -19.89 9.50 -24.43
C THR A 300 -18.66 8.84 -25.02
N GLU A 301 -18.42 9.07 -26.32
CA GLU A 301 -17.20 8.57 -26.98
C GLU A 301 -15.94 9.16 -26.34
N GLU A 302 -15.98 10.44 -25.95
CA GLU A 302 -14.88 11.10 -25.24
C GLU A 302 -14.61 10.48 -23.86
N ASP A 303 -15.64 10.16 -23.08
CA ASP A 303 -15.49 9.46 -21.80
C ASP A 303 -14.90 8.06 -21.99
N MET A 304 -15.38 7.35 -23.01
CA MET A 304 -14.91 6.02 -23.33
C MET A 304 -13.44 6.04 -23.79
N ASP A 305 -13.06 7.02 -24.60
CA ASP A 305 -11.68 7.22 -25.04
C ASP A 305 -10.74 7.48 -23.86
N ARG A 306 -11.16 8.34 -22.93
CA ARG A 306 -10.43 8.60 -21.68
C ARG A 306 -10.32 7.35 -20.82
N ALA A 307 -11.40 6.59 -20.66
CA ALA A 307 -11.39 5.38 -19.85
C ALA A 307 -10.48 4.27 -20.42
N ILE A 308 -10.46 4.10 -21.74
CA ILE A 308 -9.55 3.15 -22.39
C ILE A 308 -8.09 3.59 -22.25
N GLU A 309 -7.81 4.89 -22.36
CA GLU A 309 -6.46 5.42 -22.17
C GLU A 309 -5.98 5.27 -20.73
N ASP A 310 -6.83 5.59 -19.74
CA ASP A 310 -6.54 5.39 -18.32
C ASP A 310 -6.32 3.90 -18.00
N PHE A 311 -7.13 3.00 -18.59
CA PHE A 311 -6.94 1.56 -18.48
C PHE A 311 -5.59 1.13 -19.06
N ARG A 312 -5.23 1.60 -20.26
CA ARG A 312 -3.98 1.27 -20.94
C ARG A 312 -2.75 1.70 -20.14
N ARG A 313 -2.76 2.95 -19.66
CA ARG A 313 -1.66 3.53 -18.86
C ARG A 313 -1.47 2.82 -17.52
N SER A 314 -2.56 2.68 -16.77
CA SER A 314 -2.52 2.03 -15.47
C SER A 314 -2.18 0.55 -15.59
N CYS A 315 -2.70 -0.15 -16.60
CA CYS A 315 -2.32 -1.53 -16.89
C CYS A 315 -0.81 -1.63 -17.19
N ALA A 316 -0.23 -0.72 -17.98
CA ALA A 316 1.20 -0.72 -18.24
C ALA A 316 2.02 -0.48 -16.96
N GLY A 317 1.62 0.49 -16.13
CA GLY A 317 2.26 0.77 -14.84
C GLY A 317 2.24 -0.43 -13.89
N TYR A 318 1.07 -1.04 -13.66
CA TYR A 318 0.95 -2.23 -12.80
C TYR A 318 1.65 -3.46 -13.39
N CYS A 319 1.64 -3.65 -14.71
CA CYS A 319 2.38 -4.74 -15.36
C CYS A 319 3.89 -4.65 -15.08
N VAL A 320 4.47 -3.45 -15.23
CA VAL A 320 5.89 -3.20 -14.98
C VAL A 320 6.20 -3.27 -13.48
N ALA A 321 5.42 -2.60 -12.63
CA ALA A 321 5.63 -2.58 -11.18
C ALA A 321 5.56 -4.00 -10.59
N THR A 322 4.54 -4.77 -10.92
CA THR A 322 4.36 -6.13 -10.39
C THR A 322 5.41 -7.10 -10.88
N TYR A 323 5.91 -6.91 -12.11
CA TYR A 323 7.05 -7.67 -12.63
C TYR A 323 8.33 -7.35 -11.85
N ILE A 324 8.68 -6.07 -11.68
CA ILE A 324 9.89 -5.64 -10.95
C ILE A 324 9.85 -6.07 -9.48
N LEU A 325 8.69 -5.89 -8.84
CA LEU A 325 8.49 -6.24 -7.43
C LEU A 325 8.26 -7.74 -7.21
N GLY A 326 8.09 -8.53 -8.28
CA GLY A 326 7.80 -9.96 -8.20
C GLY A 326 6.52 -10.26 -7.43
N ILE A 327 5.45 -9.48 -7.65
CA ILE A 327 4.17 -9.61 -6.93
C ILE A 327 3.40 -10.82 -7.45
N GLY A 328 3.28 -11.84 -6.61
CA GLY A 328 2.65 -13.12 -6.93
C GLY A 328 1.13 -13.15 -6.71
N ASP A 329 0.55 -14.34 -6.91
CA ASP A 329 -0.85 -14.67 -6.59
C ASP A 329 -1.89 -13.72 -7.21
N ARG A 330 -1.62 -13.17 -8.40
CA ARG A 330 -2.59 -12.28 -9.09
C ARG A 330 -3.71 -13.07 -9.74
N HIS A 331 -4.95 -12.69 -9.43
CA HIS A 331 -6.18 -13.29 -9.94
C HIS A 331 -7.31 -12.26 -9.96
N ASN A 332 -8.45 -12.58 -10.58
CA ASN A 332 -9.50 -11.58 -10.85
C ASN A 332 -10.16 -10.99 -9.58
N ASP A 333 -10.02 -11.60 -8.40
CA ASP A 333 -10.47 -11.01 -7.13
C ASP A 333 -9.52 -9.95 -6.54
N ASN A 334 -8.24 -9.91 -6.94
CA ASN A 334 -7.25 -8.96 -6.42
C ASN A 334 -6.72 -7.96 -7.45
N ILE A 335 -7.45 -7.84 -8.57
CA ILE A 335 -7.28 -6.79 -9.55
C ILE A 335 -8.64 -6.09 -9.69
N MET A 336 -8.62 -4.77 -9.61
CA MET A 336 -9.79 -3.91 -9.63
C MET A 336 -9.71 -2.93 -10.80
N VAL A 337 -10.88 -2.46 -11.25
CA VAL A 337 -11.01 -1.43 -12.29
C VAL A 337 -11.97 -0.35 -11.77
N LYS A 338 -11.55 0.91 -11.86
CA LYS A 338 -12.42 2.06 -11.60
C LYS A 338 -13.33 2.33 -12.80
N LYS A 339 -14.48 2.96 -12.56
CA LYS A 339 -15.37 3.43 -13.63
C LYS A 339 -14.65 4.35 -14.63
N SER A 340 -13.67 5.12 -14.15
CA SER A 340 -12.78 5.96 -14.96
C SER A 340 -11.83 5.18 -15.86
N GLY A 341 -11.80 3.84 -15.80
CA GLY A 341 -10.91 3.00 -16.60
C GLY A 341 -9.63 2.58 -15.90
N GLN A 342 -9.18 3.29 -14.86
CA GLN A 342 -7.94 2.96 -14.15
C GLN A 342 -7.99 1.55 -13.54
N LEU A 343 -7.03 0.71 -13.90
CA LEU A 343 -6.78 -0.61 -13.34
C LEU A 343 -5.81 -0.49 -12.16
N PHE A 344 -6.07 -1.22 -11.08
CA PHE A 344 -5.14 -1.31 -9.96
C PHE A 344 -5.18 -2.67 -9.26
N HIS A 345 -4.06 -3.03 -8.64
CA HIS A 345 -3.93 -4.27 -7.89
C HIS A 345 -4.16 -4.02 -6.40
N ILE A 346 -4.72 -5.01 -5.70
CA ILE A 346 -4.90 -5.00 -4.24
C ILE A 346 -4.30 -6.26 -3.62
N ASP A 347 -4.23 -6.32 -2.29
CA ASP A 347 -3.80 -7.50 -1.52
C ASP A 347 -2.40 -7.98 -1.93
N PHE A 348 -1.37 -7.30 -1.44
CA PHE A 348 0.03 -7.55 -1.81
C PHE A 348 0.72 -8.56 -0.88
N GLY A 349 -0.05 -9.53 -0.36
CA GLY A 349 0.42 -10.53 0.60
C GLY A 349 1.53 -11.47 0.12
N HIS A 350 1.98 -11.38 -1.14
CA HIS A 350 3.11 -12.14 -1.71
C HIS A 350 3.97 -11.28 -2.68
N PHE A 351 5.25 -11.01 -2.37
CA PHE A 351 6.19 -10.23 -3.21
C PHE A 351 7.61 -10.82 -3.28
N LEU A 352 8.46 -10.30 -4.18
CA LEU A 352 9.81 -10.78 -4.51
C LEU A 352 9.87 -12.25 -4.95
N GLY A 353 8.83 -12.74 -5.61
CA GLY A 353 8.79 -14.12 -6.12
C GLY A 353 8.47 -15.18 -5.07
N ASN A 354 8.26 -14.80 -3.81
CA ASN A 354 7.76 -15.68 -2.77
C ASN A 354 6.31 -16.04 -3.04
N THR A 355 6.08 -17.08 -3.85
CA THR A 355 4.75 -17.64 -4.06
C THR A 355 4.57 -18.88 -3.19
N LYS A 356 3.34 -19.12 -2.72
CA LYS A 356 2.99 -20.37 -2.03
C LYS A 356 3.42 -21.56 -2.88
N ARG A 357 4.28 -22.42 -2.34
CA ARG A 357 4.67 -23.69 -2.98
C ARG A 357 3.40 -24.50 -3.23
N LYS A 358 3.07 -24.74 -4.51
CA LYS A 358 2.03 -25.70 -4.90
C LYS A 358 2.75 -26.95 -5.41
N PHE A 359 2.58 -28.09 -4.74
CA PHE A 359 3.18 -29.38 -5.11
C PHE A 359 4.72 -29.43 -5.18
N GLY A 360 5.43 -28.70 -4.32
CA GLY A 360 6.88 -28.84 -4.19
C GLY A 360 7.73 -28.23 -5.32
N LEU A 361 7.11 -27.63 -6.34
CA LEU A 361 7.81 -26.86 -7.38
C LEU A 361 7.85 -25.37 -7.02
N ASN A 362 9.05 -24.81 -6.94
CA ASN A 362 9.23 -23.36 -6.86
C ASN A 362 8.87 -22.76 -8.22
N ARG A 363 7.98 -21.77 -8.26
CA ARG A 363 7.88 -20.89 -9.44
C ARG A 363 9.02 -19.89 -9.32
N GLU A 364 10.12 -20.13 -10.05
CA GLU A 364 11.33 -19.32 -9.96
C GLU A 364 11.15 -17.86 -10.41
N ARG A 365 10.10 -17.53 -11.17
CA ARG A 365 9.76 -16.15 -11.55
C ARG A 365 8.25 -15.94 -11.62
N VAL A 366 7.78 -14.83 -11.06
CA VAL A 366 6.41 -14.35 -11.31
C VAL A 366 6.35 -13.85 -12.76
N PRO A 367 5.46 -14.38 -13.61
CA PRO A 367 5.38 -13.97 -15.00
C PRO A 367 4.84 -12.53 -15.10
N PHE A 368 5.18 -11.83 -16.19
CA PHE A 368 4.51 -10.59 -16.58
C PHE A 368 3.01 -10.84 -16.78
N ILE A 369 2.14 -10.05 -16.14
CA ILE A 369 0.71 -10.35 -16.05
C ILE A 369 -0.04 -9.52 -17.08
N LEU A 370 -0.25 -10.12 -18.25
CA LEU A 370 -1.08 -9.55 -19.31
C LEU A 370 -2.10 -10.61 -19.77
N THR A 371 -3.34 -10.45 -19.33
CA THR A 371 -4.43 -11.38 -19.69
C THR A 371 -5.04 -11.01 -21.04
N ASN A 372 -5.70 -11.99 -21.69
CA ASN A 372 -6.43 -11.70 -22.93
C ASN A 372 -7.59 -10.71 -22.71
N ASP A 373 -8.18 -10.66 -21.51
CA ASP A 373 -9.24 -9.73 -21.16
C ASP A 373 -8.71 -8.28 -21.18
N PHE A 374 -7.48 -8.06 -20.70
CA PHE A 374 -6.84 -6.73 -20.74
C PHE A 374 -6.47 -6.32 -22.15
N VAL A 375 -5.93 -7.27 -22.94
CA VAL A 375 -5.65 -7.04 -24.36
C VAL A 375 -6.93 -6.65 -25.11
N HIS A 376 -8.06 -7.29 -24.81
CA HIS A 376 -9.34 -6.95 -25.43
C HIS A 376 -9.78 -5.52 -25.10
N VAL A 377 -9.59 -5.05 -23.87
CA VAL A 377 -9.86 -3.65 -23.51
C VAL A 377 -8.91 -2.69 -24.24
N ILE A 378 -7.60 -2.94 -24.17
CA ILE A 378 -6.55 -2.12 -24.81
C ILE A 378 -6.79 -1.97 -26.32
N THR A 379 -7.23 -3.04 -26.98
CA THR A 379 -7.49 -3.06 -28.42
C THR A 379 -8.90 -2.64 -28.80
N ARG A 380 -9.72 -2.15 -27.85
CA ARG A 380 -11.14 -1.79 -28.07
C ARG A 380 -11.95 -2.93 -28.70
N GLY A 381 -11.62 -4.16 -28.33
CA GLY A 381 -12.24 -5.38 -28.83
C GLY A 381 -11.72 -5.88 -30.18
N GLN A 382 -10.73 -5.21 -30.78
CA GLN A 382 -10.10 -5.63 -32.02
C GLN A 382 -9.06 -6.74 -31.79
N GLN A 383 -8.47 -7.27 -32.88
CA GLN A 383 -7.42 -8.29 -32.78
C GLN A 383 -6.11 -7.69 -32.21
N LYS A 384 -5.20 -8.56 -31.72
CA LYS A 384 -3.99 -8.16 -30.97
C LYS A 384 -2.96 -7.32 -31.75
N LEU A 385 -3.02 -7.30 -33.09
CA LEU A 385 -2.05 -6.59 -33.95
C LEU A 385 -2.50 -5.14 -34.27
N THR A 386 -2.94 -4.39 -33.26
CA THR A 386 -3.40 -3.00 -33.41
C THR A 386 -2.34 -1.99 -32.97
N ILE A 387 -2.46 -0.77 -33.49
CA ILE A 387 -1.65 0.39 -33.07
C ILE A 387 -1.76 0.64 -31.56
N GLU A 388 -2.94 0.39 -30.96
CA GLU A 388 -3.16 0.56 -29.52
C GLU A 388 -2.40 -0.46 -28.68
N PHE A 389 -2.28 -1.70 -29.18
CA PHE A 389 -1.45 -2.70 -28.51
C PHE A 389 0.04 -2.36 -28.59
N GLU A 390 0.50 -1.80 -29.71
CA GLU A 390 1.89 -1.37 -29.84
C GLU A 390 2.21 -0.20 -28.92
N ARG A 391 1.33 0.80 -28.86
CA ARG A 391 1.42 1.91 -27.88
C ARG A 391 1.47 1.43 -26.44
N PHE A 392 0.74 0.37 -26.10
CA PHE A 392 0.82 -0.25 -24.77
C PHE A 392 2.20 -0.85 -24.51
N LYS A 393 2.80 -1.56 -25.47
CA LYS A 393 4.15 -2.11 -25.32
C LYS A 393 5.20 -1.01 -25.15
N GLU A 394 5.17 0.01 -26.01
CA GLU A 394 6.08 1.16 -25.93
C GLU A 394 5.99 1.82 -24.54
N CYS A 395 4.77 1.95 -24.00
CA CYS A 395 4.54 2.46 -22.66
C CYS A 395 5.19 1.58 -21.57
N CYS A 396 5.05 0.25 -21.67
CA CYS A 396 5.69 -0.70 -20.74
C CYS A 396 7.22 -0.65 -20.83
N GLU A 397 7.78 -0.61 -22.04
CA GLU A 397 9.22 -0.56 -22.27
C GLU A 397 9.84 0.73 -21.73
N LEU A 398 9.17 1.87 -21.96
CA LEU A 398 9.59 3.16 -21.42
C LEU A 398 9.52 3.16 -19.90
N ALA A 399 8.41 2.73 -19.31
CA ALA A 399 8.24 2.65 -17.86
C ALA A 399 9.31 1.76 -17.21
N PHE A 400 9.60 0.59 -17.79
CA PHE A 400 10.65 -0.31 -17.30
C PHE A 400 12.04 0.32 -17.39
N THR A 401 12.34 0.98 -18.52
CA THR A 401 13.64 1.61 -18.76
C THR A 401 13.89 2.77 -17.80
N ILE A 402 12.87 3.57 -17.51
CA ILE A 402 12.94 4.66 -16.52
C ILE A 402 13.29 4.10 -15.14
N LEU A 403 12.56 3.10 -14.65
CA LEU A 403 12.84 2.50 -13.33
C LEU A 403 14.21 1.83 -13.26
N ARG A 404 14.65 1.20 -14.35
CA ARG A 404 15.99 0.58 -14.43
C ARG A 404 17.12 1.59 -14.16
N ARG A 405 16.97 2.86 -14.58
CA ARG A 405 17.97 3.92 -14.29
C ARG A 405 18.01 4.30 -12.80
N ARG A 406 16.91 4.10 -12.07
CA ARG A 406 16.79 4.33 -10.62
C ARG A 406 16.87 3.04 -9.81
N GLY A 407 17.42 1.96 -10.37
CA GLY A 407 17.45 0.62 -9.76
C GLY A 407 18.12 0.59 -8.38
N ASN A 408 19.22 1.33 -8.18
CA ASN A 408 19.93 1.38 -6.90
C ASN A 408 19.04 1.94 -5.77
N LEU A 409 18.25 2.98 -6.05
CA LEU A 409 17.29 3.51 -5.08
C LEU A 409 16.28 2.43 -4.68
N LEU A 410 15.67 1.74 -5.65
CA LEU A 410 14.70 0.67 -5.37
C LEU A 410 15.31 -0.45 -4.53
N ILE A 411 16.53 -0.87 -4.86
CA ILE A 411 17.28 -1.89 -4.09
C ILE A 411 17.51 -1.42 -2.66
N ASN A 412 17.99 -0.19 -2.48
CA ASN A 412 18.29 0.38 -1.16
C ASN A 412 17.02 0.49 -0.31
N LEU A 413 15.87 0.87 -0.89
CA LEU A 413 14.59 0.92 -0.18
C LEU A 413 14.17 -0.46 0.37
N PHE A 414 14.42 -1.55 -0.36
CA PHE A 414 14.17 -2.91 0.14
C PHE A 414 15.22 -3.37 1.14
N ALA A 415 16.50 -3.04 0.93
CA ALA A 415 17.58 -3.40 1.85
C ALA A 415 17.34 -2.81 3.26
N MET A 416 16.92 -1.55 3.34
CA MET A 416 16.60 -0.89 4.61
C MET A 416 15.38 -1.50 5.33
N MET A 417 14.55 -2.26 4.62
CA MET A 417 13.37 -2.91 5.18
C MET A 417 13.66 -4.33 5.71
N LEU A 418 14.89 -4.84 5.60
CA LEU A 418 15.27 -6.15 6.16
C LEU A 418 15.06 -6.21 7.69
N SER A 419 15.25 -5.10 8.40
CA SER A 419 14.97 -5.00 9.86
C SER A 419 13.49 -4.95 10.21
N ALA A 420 12.59 -4.80 9.23
CA ALA A 420 11.15 -4.79 9.48
C ALA A 420 10.64 -6.16 9.95
N GLY A 421 11.38 -7.24 9.70
CA GLY A 421 10.93 -8.60 10.04
C GLY A 421 9.66 -8.98 9.27
N ILE A 422 9.54 -8.50 8.02
CA ILE A 422 8.52 -8.95 7.08
C ILE A 422 8.94 -10.37 6.63
N PRO A 423 8.11 -11.42 6.82
CA PRO A 423 8.54 -12.80 6.60
C PRO A 423 9.14 -13.07 5.22
N GLU A 424 8.58 -12.46 4.18
CA GLU A 424 9.01 -12.61 2.79
C GLU A 424 10.27 -11.82 2.43
N LEU A 425 10.64 -10.85 3.28
CA LEU A 425 11.83 -10.01 3.15
C LEU A 425 12.83 -10.37 4.27
N SER A 426 13.34 -11.59 4.23
CA SER A 426 14.35 -12.09 5.17
C SER A 426 15.58 -12.63 4.43
N GLU A 427 16.78 -12.47 5.03
CA GLU A 427 18.07 -12.81 4.41
C GLU A 427 18.17 -14.27 3.90
N ARG A 428 17.33 -15.18 4.42
CA ARG A 428 17.25 -16.59 3.99
C ARG A 428 16.75 -16.78 2.55
N ASN A 429 16.22 -15.74 1.90
CA ASN A 429 15.73 -15.81 0.51
C ASN A 429 16.74 -15.29 -0.53
N HIS A 430 17.93 -14.82 -0.11
CA HIS A 430 18.96 -14.28 -1.00
C HIS A 430 20.16 -15.22 -1.18
N HIS A 431 19.91 -16.46 -1.60
CA HIS A 431 20.92 -17.17 -2.37
C HIS A 431 20.81 -16.69 -3.82
N LEU A 432 21.64 -15.70 -4.17
CA LEU A 432 21.95 -15.41 -5.57
C LEU A 432 22.32 -16.74 -6.25
N PRO A 433 21.77 -17.07 -7.43
CA PRO A 433 22.14 -18.28 -8.13
C PRO A 433 23.65 -18.25 -8.36
N GLN A 434 24.36 -19.24 -7.80
CA GLN A 434 25.74 -19.48 -8.17
C GLN A 434 25.74 -19.73 -9.68
N ASN A 435 26.52 -18.92 -10.41
CA ASN A 435 26.78 -19.14 -11.82
C ASN A 435 27.27 -20.59 -12.00
N HIS A 436 26.40 -21.45 -12.52
CA HIS A 436 26.85 -22.70 -13.11
C HIS A 436 27.56 -22.37 -14.42
N PRO A 437 28.78 -22.87 -14.63
CA PRO A 437 29.52 -22.61 -15.85
C PRO A 437 28.78 -23.24 -17.03
N GLU A 438 28.78 -22.50 -18.14
CA GLU A 438 28.26 -22.89 -19.44
C GLU A 438 28.66 -24.33 -19.78
N SER A 439 27.69 -25.24 -19.76
CA SER A 439 27.75 -26.47 -20.54
C SER A 439 27.16 -26.16 -21.90
N GLY A 440 28.04 -25.82 -22.85
CA GLY A 440 27.67 -25.75 -24.25
C GLY A 440 27.11 -27.07 -24.76
N CYS A 441 26.18 -26.98 -25.70
CA CYS A 441 25.97 -28.00 -26.71
C CYS A 441 25.38 -27.34 -27.95
N ILE A 442 25.94 -27.81 -29.06
CA ILE A 442 25.57 -27.67 -30.47
C ILE A 442 24.08 -27.81 -30.71
#